data_AF-A0A7W7MH45-F1
#
_entry.id   AF-A0A7W7MH45-F1
#
_cell.length_a   1.000
_cell.length_b   1.000
_cell.length_c   1.000
_cell.angle_alpha   90.00
_cell.angle_beta   90.00
_cell.angle_gamma   90.00
#
_symmetry.space_group_name_H-M   'P 1'
#
loop_
_entity.id
_entity.type
_entity.pdbx_description
1 polymer ?
#
loop_
_entity_poly.entity_id
_entity_poly.type
_entity_poly.pdbx_seq_one_letter_code
_entity_poly.pdbx_strand_id
1 'polypeptide(L)' 'MKRYTSGESIRALAASTGRSYGFVHRVLTESGVQLRQRGGARRRKKA' A
#
# COMPACT_ATOMS: atom_id res chain seq x y z
N MET A 1 -5.95 -4.03 -9.22
CA MET A 1 -5.88 -2.65 -8.69
C MET A 1 -7.17 -2.11 -8.06
N LYS A 2 -8.38 -2.65 -8.34
CA LYS A 2 -9.65 -2.17 -7.76
C LYS A 2 -9.69 -2.04 -6.23
N ARG A 3 -8.99 -2.93 -5.50
CA ARG A 3 -8.88 -2.91 -4.02
C ARG A 3 -7.97 -1.81 -3.49
N TYR A 4 -6.85 -1.57 -4.16
CA TYR A 4 -5.95 -0.46 -3.85
C TYR A 4 -6.63 0.91 -4.08
N THR A 5 -7.37 1.03 -5.19
CA THR A 5 -8.11 2.26 -5.52
C THR A 5 -9.31 2.51 -4.60
N SER A 6 -9.87 1.47 -3.96
CA SER A 6 -10.92 1.60 -2.92
C SER A 6 -10.37 1.98 -1.55
N GLY A 7 -9.06 2.22 -1.46
CA GLY A 7 -8.41 2.77 -0.27
C GLY A 7 -7.69 1.74 0.60
N GLU A 8 -7.69 0.47 0.18
CA GLU A 8 -6.99 -0.60 0.89
C GLU A 8 -5.47 -0.40 0.81
N SER A 9 -4.80 -0.55 1.95
CA SER A 9 -3.34 -0.39 2.01
C SER A 9 -2.62 -1.53 1.30
N ILE A 10 -1.40 -1.27 0.81
CA ILE A 10 -0.53 -2.29 0.18
C ILE A 10 -0.34 -3.51 1.10
N ARG A 11 -0.30 -3.30 2.42
CA ARG A 11 -0.20 -4.37 3.42
C ARG A 11 -1.44 -5.26 3.47
N ALA A 12 -2.63 -4.67 3.42
CA ALA A 12 -3.88 -5.43 3.40
C ALA A 12 -4.07 -6.17 2.07
N LEU A 13 -3.63 -5.56 0.97
CA LEU A 13 -3.56 -6.24 -0.32
C LEU A 13 -2.61 -7.45 -0.28
N ALA A 14 -1.42 -7.28 0.31
CA ALA A 14 -0.44 -8.36 0.49
C ALA A 14 -1.00 -9.49 1.36
N ALA A 15 -1.63 -9.15 2.49
CA ALA A 15 -2.26 -10.12 3.37
C ALA A 15 -3.42 -10.87 2.70
N SER A 16 -4.30 -10.17 1.99
CA SER A 16 -5.46 -10.79 1.32
C SER A 16 -5.09 -11.60 0.07
N THR A 17 -3.97 -11.29 -0.57
CA THR A 17 -3.48 -12.03 -1.74
C THR A 17 -2.46 -13.11 -1.39
N GLY A 18 -2.06 -13.24 -0.12
CA GLY A 18 -1.01 -14.16 0.31
C GLY A 18 0.36 -13.84 -0.30
N ARG A 19 0.59 -12.60 -0.71
CA ARG A 19 1.83 -12.15 -1.35
C ARG A 19 2.64 -11.29 -0.39
N SER A 20 3.95 -11.24 -0.62
CA SER A 20 4.80 -10.35 0.15
C SER A 20 4.54 -8.89 -0.22
N TYR A 21 4.76 -7.98 0.73
CA TYR A 21 4.69 -6.54 0.49
C TYR A 21 5.57 -6.11 -0.69
N GLY A 22 6.79 -6.65 -0.79
CA GLY A 22 7.71 -6.33 -1.88
C GLY A 22 7.19 -6.78 -3.25
N PHE A 23 6.53 -7.94 -3.33
CA PHE A 23 5.88 -8.39 -4.56
C PHE A 23 4.75 -7.45 -4.97
N VAL A 24 3.87 -7.09 -4.03
CA VAL A 24 2.76 -6.16 -4.33
C VAL A 24 3.28 -4.76 -4.67
N HIS A 25 4.30 -4.27 -3.96
CA HIS A 25 4.94 -2.99 -4.24
C HIS A 25 5.53 -2.96 -5.65
N ARG A 26 6.26 -4.01 -6.04
CA ARG A 26 6.84 -4.14 -7.37
C ARG A 26 5.77 -4.17 -8.45
N VAL A 27 4.71 -4.96 -8.27
CA VAL A 27 3.57 -5.01 -9.20
C VAL A 27 2.89 -3.63 -9.30
N LEU A 28 2.70 -2.93 -8.19
CA LEU A 28 2.12 -1.57 -8.19
C LEU A 28 3.00 -0.58 -8.95
N THR A 29 4.31 -0.60 -8.70
CA THR A 29 5.28 0.26 -9.38
C THR A 29 5.39 -0.06 -10.87
N GLU A 30 5.48 -1.33 -11.24
CA GLU A 30 5.55 -1.79 -12.64
C GLU A 30 4.26 -1.48 -13.41
N SER A 31 3.10 -1.56 -12.75
CA SER A 31 1.81 -1.19 -13.35
C SER A 31 1.58 0.33 -13.49
N GLY A 32 2.55 1.16 -13.11
CA GLY A 32 2.45 2.63 -13.20
C GLY A 32 1.39 3.25 -12.29
N VAL A 33 0.91 2.51 -11.28
CA VAL A 33 -0.09 3.01 -10.36
C VAL A 33 0.56 4.00 -9.40
N GLN A 34 -0.02 5.20 -9.28
CA GLN A 34 0.42 6.16 -8.28
C GLN A 34 0.27 5.56 -6.89
N LEU A 35 1.42 5.30 -6.27
CA LEU A 35 1.47 4.86 -4.89
C LEU A 35 0.98 6.02 -4.01
N ARG A 36 -0.25 5.93 -3.50
CA ARG A 36 -0.76 6.73 -2.40
C ARG A 36 0.30 6.74 -1.30
N GLN A 37 0.75 7.94 -0.95
CA GLN A 37 1.55 8.13 0.25
C GLN A 37 0.85 7.45 1.42
N ARG A 38 1.62 6.72 2.25
CA ARG A 38 1.09 6.02 3.42
C ARG A 38 0.22 6.98 4.21
N GLY A 39 -1.10 6.76 4.16
CA GLY A 39 -2.07 7.49 4.94
C GLY A 39 -1.78 7.26 6.41
N GLY A 40 -1.15 8.24 7.02
CA GLY A 40 -0.69 8.17 8.39
C GLY A 40 0.20 9.36 8.61
N ALA A 41 -0.39 10.45 9.07
CA ALA A 41 0.35 11.41 9.86
C ALA A 41 1.08 10.59 10.92
N ARG A 42 2.39 10.36 10.73
CA ARG A 42 3.25 9.96 11.82
C ARG A 42 3.40 11.22 12.66
N ARG A 43 2.30 11.60 13.33
CA ARG A 43 2.30 12.57 14.41
C ARG A 43 3.15 11.90 15.47
N ARG A 44 4.46 12.10 15.37
CA ARG A 44 5.33 12.07 16.54
C ARG A 44 4.61 13.00 17.52
N LYS A 45 3.91 12.44 18.51
CA LYS A 45 3.62 13.18 19.73
C LYS A 45 5.01 13.63 20.18
N LYS A 46 5.32 14.92 19.99
CA LYS A 46 6.36 15.54 20.81
C LYS A 46 5.86 15.36 22.24
N ALA A 47 6.60 14.58 23.03
CA ALA A 47 6.60 14.75 24.47
C ALA A 47 7.24 16.11 24.77
#